data_AF-A0A941MXR0-F1
#
_entry.id   AF-A0A941MXR0-F1
#
_cell.length_a   1.000
_cell.length_b   1.000
_cell.length_c   1.000
_cell.angle_alpha   90.00
_cell.angle_beta   90.00
_cell.angle_gamma   90.00
#
_symmetry.space_group_name_H-M   'P 1'
#
loop_
_entity.id
_entity.type
_entity.pdbx_description
1 polymer ?
#
loop_
_entity_poly.entity_id
_entity_poly.type
_entity_poly.pdbx_seq_one_letter_code
_entity_poly.pdbx_strand_id
1 'polypeptide(L)'
;MLKEDAAAHASLAAYPQAVISVKDPKTSMIFYVESNGRRVVAFDQDAAVVWSVDVLAKATIKPAQGQPVIRHLRLQEGELWITCGKHDHAKVDIKTGKTEFVGAD
;
A
#
# COMPACT_ATOMS: atom_id res chain seq x y z
N MET A 1 9.53 21.79 -24.72
CA MET A 1 8.95 20.42 -24.72
C MET A 1 9.05 19.90 -23.31
N LEU A 2 7.92 19.83 -22.61
CA LEU A 2 7.83 19.37 -21.23
C LEU A 2 8.16 17.88 -21.20
N LYS A 3 9.26 17.49 -20.56
CA LYS A 3 9.36 16.17 -19.94
C LYS A 3 8.82 16.37 -18.53
N GLU A 4 7.52 16.17 -18.35
CA GLU A 4 7.05 15.75 -17.05
C GLU A 4 7.65 14.36 -16.84
N ASP A 5 8.79 14.30 -16.15
CA ASP A 5 9.21 13.06 -15.50
C ASP A 5 8.07 12.71 -14.54
N ALA A 6 7.14 11.87 -15.00
CA ALA A 6 6.18 11.22 -14.13
C ALA A 6 7.02 10.55 -13.04
N ALA A 7 7.04 11.15 -11.85
CA ALA A 7 7.93 10.74 -10.77
C ALA A 7 7.84 9.22 -10.61
N ALA A 8 8.96 8.53 -10.82
CA ALA A 8 8.99 7.08 -10.79
C ALA A 8 8.40 6.61 -9.45
N HIS A 9 7.40 5.73 -9.50
CA HIS A 9 6.74 5.23 -8.30
C HIS A 9 7.78 4.54 -7.41
N ALA A 10 7.95 5.00 -6.17
CA ALA A 10 9.06 4.57 -5.30
C ALA A 10 9.07 3.05 -5.07
N SER A 11 7.88 2.44 -4.90
CA SER A 11 7.75 0.98 -4.83
C SER A 11 8.25 0.26 -6.09
N LEU A 12 7.88 0.71 -7.29
CA LEU A 12 8.29 0.07 -8.54
C LEU A 12 9.78 0.30 -8.83
N ALA A 13 10.31 1.45 -8.44
CA ALA A 13 11.75 1.74 -8.53
C ALA A 13 12.58 0.83 -7.62
N ALA A 14 12.12 0.58 -6.39
CA ALA A 14 12.80 -0.30 -5.44
C ALA A 14 12.53 -1.80 -5.70
N TYR A 15 11.33 -2.13 -6.14
CA TYR A 15 10.83 -3.48 -6.34
C TYR A 15 10.00 -3.53 -7.64
N PRO A 16 10.61 -3.86 -8.79
CA PRO A 16 9.93 -3.83 -10.09
C PRO A 16 8.70 -4.75 -10.19
N GLN A 17 8.62 -5.76 -9.34
CA GLN A 17 7.49 -6.70 -9.25
C GLN A 17 6.48 -6.32 -8.16
N ALA A 18 6.49 -5.06 -7.69
CA ALA A 18 5.60 -4.65 -6.61
C ALA A 18 4.14 -4.67 -7.05
N VAL A 19 3.28 -5.25 -6.21
CA VAL A 19 1.82 -5.17 -6.38
C VAL A 19 1.33 -3.93 -5.65
N ILE A 20 1.10 -2.86 -6.41
CA ILE A 20 0.75 -1.52 -5.89
C ILE A 20 -0.74 -1.19 -6.00
N SER A 21 -1.55 -2.05 -6.62
CA SER A 21 -3.00 -1.95 -6.55
C SER A 21 -3.67 -3.31 -6.48
N VAL A 22 -4.82 -3.36 -5.80
CA VAL A 22 -5.71 -4.51 -5.76
C VAL A 22 -7.16 -4.01 -5.75
N LYS A 23 -8.07 -4.77 -6.35
CA LYS A 23 -9.51 -4.52 -6.30
C LYS A 23 -10.19 -5.63 -5.50
N ASP A 24 -11.04 -5.26 -4.55
CA ASP A 24 -11.88 -6.23 -3.86
C ASP A 24 -13.06 -6.65 -4.75
N PRO A 25 -13.17 -7.93 -5.15
CA PRO A 25 -14.26 -8.38 -6.02
C PRO A 25 -15.63 -8.32 -5.35
N LYS A 26 -15.71 -8.23 -4.01
CA LYS A 26 -16.99 -8.22 -3.29
C LYS A 26 -17.58 -6.81 -3.21
N THR A 27 -16.77 -5.82 -2.86
CA THR A 27 -17.21 -4.43 -2.67
C THR A 27 -16.92 -3.53 -3.88
N SER A 28 -16.14 -4.03 -4.86
CA SER A 28 -15.57 -3.23 -5.94
C SER A 28 -14.63 -2.10 -5.50
N MET A 29 -14.27 -2.01 -4.21
CA MET A 29 -13.29 -1.04 -3.73
C MET A 29 -11.92 -1.29 -4.35
N ILE A 30 -11.22 -0.20 -4.66
CA ILE A 30 -9.87 -0.23 -5.22
C ILE A 30 -8.90 0.33 -4.18
N PHE A 31 -7.79 -0.36 -3.98
CA PHE A 31 -6.72 0.07 -3.08
C PHE A 31 -5.47 0.32 -3.90
N TYR A 32 -4.85 1.48 -3.71
CA TYR A 32 -3.69 1.92 -4.48
C TYR A 32 -2.61 2.48 -3.57
N VAL A 33 -1.35 2.12 -3.83
CA VAL A 33 -0.19 2.76 -3.20
C VAL A 33 0.15 4.03 -3.97
N GLU A 34 0.25 5.17 -3.29
CA GLU A 34 0.67 6.42 -3.93
C GLU A 34 2.14 6.39 -4.37
N SER A 35 2.53 7.32 -5.26
CA SER A 35 3.87 7.40 -5.86
C SER A 35 5.03 7.43 -4.86
N ASN A 36 4.82 7.92 -3.64
CA ASN A 36 5.81 7.90 -2.56
C ASN A 36 6.09 6.49 -2.00
N GLY A 37 5.30 5.49 -2.38
CA GLY A 37 5.44 4.09 -2.00
C GLY A 37 5.02 3.76 -0.56
N ARG A 38 4.40 4.69 0.18
CA ARG A 38 4.14 4.54 1.62
C ARG A 38 2.66 4.62 1.99
N ARG A 39 1.89 5.38 1.22
CA ARG A 39 0.49 5.66 1.49
C ARG A 39 -0.42 4.77 0.67
N VAL A 40 -1.43 4.16 1.31
CA VAL A 40 -2.51 3.46 0.63
C VAL A 40 -3.74 4.34 0.63
N VAL A 41 -4.39 4.44 -0.53
CA VAL A 41 -5.67 5.12 -0.72
C VAL A 41 -6.71 4.08 -1.10
N ALA A 42 -7.86 4.13 -0.44
CA ALA A 42 -9.03 3.35 -0.80
C ALA A 42 -10.04 4.20 -1.56
N PHE A 43 -10.50 3.68 -2.68
CA PHE A 43 -11.56 4.24 -3.50
C PHE A 43 -12.77 3.32 -3.47
N ASP A 44 -13.96 3.90 -3.42
CA ASP A 44 -15.19 3.15 -3.68
C ASP A 44 -15.43 2.94 -5.19
N GLN A 45 -16.55 2.33 -5.53
CA GLN A 45 -16.94 2.03 -6.91
C GLN A 45 -17.17 3.30 -7.77
N ASP A 46 -17.44 4.43 -7.12
CA ASP A 46 -17.68 5.73 -7.78
C ASP A 46 -16.39 6.56 -7.87
N ALA A 47 -15.24 5.92 -7.57
CA ALA A 47 -13.91 6.52 -7.51
C ALA A 47 -13.78 7.63 -6.45
N ALA A 48 -14.66 7.67 -5.45
CA ALA A 48 -14.51 8.58 -4.32
C ALA A 48 -13.53 7.98 -3.29
N VAL A 49 -12.70 8.85 -2.70
CA VAL A 49 -11.76 8.46 -1.65
C VAL A 49 -12.52 8.15 -0.37
N VAL A 50 -12.41 6.93 0.13
CA VAL A 50 -13.01 6.49 1.39
C VAL A 50 -12.07 6.78 2.56
N TRP A 51 -10.80 6.40 2.41
CA TRP A 51 -9.75 6.67 3.40
C TRP A 51 -8.37 6.65 2.75
N SER A 52 -7.39 7.22 3.46
CA SER A 52 -5.99 7.22 3.06
C SER A 52 -5.07 7.17 4.29
N VAL A 53 -4.03 6.33 4.25
CA VAL A 53 -3.13 6.11 5.39
C VAL A 53 -1.68 5.90 4.95
N ASP A 54 -0.73 6.59 5.60
CA ASP A 54 0.70 6.21 5.52
C ASP A 54 0.90 4.97 6.39
N VAL A 55 1.04 3.81 5.74
CA VAL A 55 1.08 2.50 6.41
C VAL A 55 2.31 2.38 7.28
N LEU A 56 3.47 2.83 6.80
CA LEU A 56 4.73 2.70 7.54
C LEU A 56 4.71 3.59 8.80
N ALA A 57 4.20 4.81 8.69
CA ALA A 57 4.05 5.69 9.84
C ALA A 57 3.01 5.14 10.83
N LYS A 58 1.84 4.71 10.35
CA LYS A 58 0.74 4.26 11.20
C LYS A 58 1.03 2.93 11.91
N ALA A 59 1.68 1.99 11.22
CA ALA A 59 2.14 0.73 11.79
C ALA A 59 3.47 0.85 12.54
N THR A 60 4.09 2.05 12.58
CA THR A 60 5.42 2.27 13.19
C THR A 60 6.50 1.36 12.58
N ILE A 61 6.41 1.03 11.29
CA ILE A 61 7.36 0.16 10.60
C ILE A 61 8.59 0.97 10.18
N LYS A 62 9.76 0.46 10.56
CA LYS A 62 11.08 0.94 10.12
C LYS A 62 11.87 -0.27 9.63
N PRO A 63 11.81 -0.59 8.32
CA PRO A 63 12.39 -1.84 7.84
C PRO A 63 13.90 -1.88 8.09
N ALA A 64 14.36 -2.98 8.69
CA ALA A 64 15.80 -3.20 8.89
C ALA A 64 16.52 -3.55 7.57
N GLN A 65 15.78 -4.06 6.58
CA GLN A 65 16.29 -4.46 5.28
C GLN A 65 15.37 -3.97 4.15
N GLY A 66 15.98 -3.49 3.07
CA GLY A 66 15.26 -3.00 1.88
C GLY A 66 14.87 -1.52 1.97
N GLN A 67 14.22 -1.03 0.93
CA GLN A 67 13.75 0.35 0.88
C GLN A 67 12.45 0.50 1.70
N PRO A 68 12.24 1.61 2.44
CA PRO A 68 11.08 1.81 3.29
C PRO A 68 9.82 2.19 2.48
N VAL A 69 9.36 1.25 1.67
CA VAL A 69 8.18 1.33 0.79
C VAL A 69 7.37 0.04 0.85
N ILE A 70 6.10 0.12 0.51
CA ILE A 70 5.20 -1.01 0.29
C ILE A 70 5.62 -1.70 -1.00
N ARG A 71 5.83 -3.02 -0.96
CA ARG A 71 6.17 -3.82 -2.13
C ARG A 71 5.09 -4.82 -2.53
N HIS A 72 4.10 -5.06 -1.69
CA HIS A 72 3.05 -6.02 -2.01
C HIS A 72 1.77 -5.71 -1.25
N LEU A 73 0.66 -5.65 -1.98
CA LEU A 73 -0.70 -5.66 -1.46
C LEU A 73 -1.36 -7.02 -1.75
N ARG A 74 -2.07 -7.57 -0.77
CA ARG A 74 -2.91 -8.76 -0.91
C ARG A 74 -4.20 -8.58 -0.13
N LEU A 75 -5.33 -8.97 -0.71
CA LEU A 75 -6.60 -9.05 0.02
C LEU A 75 -6.74 -10.41 0.72
N GLN A 76 -7.16 -10.40 1.98
CA GLN A 76 -7.49 -11.60 2.73
C GLN A 76 -8.49 -11.26 3.83
N GLU A 77 -9.64 -11.93 3.82
CA GLU A 77 -10.65 -11.87 4.90
C GLU A 77 -11.14 -10.47 5.29
N GLY A 78 -11.23 -9.53 4.34
CA GLY A 78 -11.65 -8.15 4.63
C GLY A 78 -10.50 -7.23 5.09
N GLU A 79 -9.26 -7.71 5.02
CA GLU A 79 -8.06 -6.96 5.31
C GLU A 79 -7.16 -6.87 4.07
N LEU A 80 -6.43 -5.76 3.97
CA LEU A 80 -5.23 -5.67 3.15
C LEU A 80 -4.03 -6.16 3.97
N TRP A 81 -3.40 -7.22 3.50
CA TRP A 81 -2.09 -7.65 3.94
C TRP A 81 -1.03 -6.93 3.12
N ILE A 82 -0.16 -6.20 3.81
CA ILE A 82 0.81 -5.29 3.21
C ILE A 82 2.20 -5.73 3.61
N THR A 83 3.07 -5.93 2.64
CA THR A 83 4.50 -6.14 2.87
C THR A 83 5.27 -4.84 2.63
N CYS A 84 6.03 -4.40 3.63
CA CYS A 84 6.88 -3.22 3.61
C CYS A 84 8.35 -3.63 3.65
N GLY A 85 9.21 -2.92 2.91
CA GLY A 85 10.63 -3.27 2.82
C GLY A 85 10.84 -4.71 2.36
N LYS A 86 11.79 -5.42 2.96
CA LYS A 86 12.05 -6.82 2.59
C LYS A 86 10.98 -7.78 3.13
N HIS A 87 10.56 -7.66 4.39
CA HIS A 87 9.71 -8.68 5.04
C HIS A 87 8.92 -8.17 6.25
N ASP A 88 8.73 -6.85 6.40
CA ASP A 88 7.84 -6.33 7.44
C ASP A 88 6.39 -6.40 6.98
N HIS A 89 5.47 -6.73 7.88
CA HIS A 89 4.06 -6.96 7.55
C HIS A 89 3.12 -6.05 8.34
N ALA A 90 2.14 -5.48 7.65
CA ALA A 90 1.01 -4.77 8.23
C ALA A 90 -0.32 -5.32 7.71
N LYS A 91 -1.38 -5.11 8.50
CA LYS A 91 -2.76 -5.29 8.10
C LYS A 91 -3.48 -3.95 8.08
N VAL A 92 -4.38 -3.77 7.12
CA VAL A 92 -5.29 -2.63 7.07
C VAL A 92 -6.71 -3.12 6.86
N ASP A 93 -7.63 -2.74 7.73
CA ASP A 93 -9.07 -3.02 7.54
C ASP A 93 -9.58 -2.27 6.30
N ILE A 94 -10.23 -2.99 5.38
CA ILE A 94 -10.56 -2.43 4.05
C ILE A 94 -11.62 -1.33 4.12
N LYS A 95 -12.43 -1.28 5.18
CA LYS A 95 -13.54 -0.34 5.32
C LYS A 95 -13.12 0.95 6.02
N THR A 96 -12.21 0.85 6.98
CA THR A 96 -11.89 1.92 7.93
C THR A 96 -10.48 2.49 7.77
N GLY A 97 -9.57 1.76 7.10
CA GLY A 97 -8.17 2.14 7.04
C GLY A 97 -7.43 1.92 8.38
N LYS A 98 -8.07 1.29 9.37
CA LYS A 98 -7.41 0.94 10.64
C LYS A 98 -6.23 0.02 10.34
N THR A 99 -5.04 0.41 10.79
CA THR A 99 -3.78 -0.22 10.43
C THR A 99 -3.10 -0.81 11.66
N GLU A 100 -2.55 -2.01 11.53
CA GLU A 100 -1.86 -2.76 12.59
C GLU A 100 -0.56 -3.39 12.06
N PHE A 101 0.51 -3.37 12.86
CA PHE A 101 1.74 -4.10 12.57
C PHE A 101 1.57 -5.57 12.96
N VAL A 102 2.00 -6.48 12.09
CA VAL A 102 1.82 -7.92 12.28
C VAL A 102 3.13 -8.62 12.68
N GLY A 103 4.28 -8.11 12.24
CA GLY A 103 5.57 -8.71 12.49
C GLY A 103 6.49 -8.64 11.28
N ALA A 104 7.60 -9.36 11.36
CA ALA A 104 8.62 -9.45 10.33
C ALA A 104 9.08 -10.92 10.22
N ASP A 105 9.30 -11.41 9.01
CA ASP A 105 9.77 -12.78 8.72
C ASP A 105 11.31 -12.90 8.62
#